data_AF-S8D971-F1
#
_entry.id   AF-S8D971-F1
#
_cell.length_a   1.000
_cell.length_b   1.000
_cell.length_c   1.000
_cell.angle_alpha   90.00
_cell.angle_beta   90.00
_cell.angle_gamma   90.00
#
_symmetry.space_group_name_H-M   'P 1'
#
loop_
_entity.id
_entity.type
_entity.pdbx_description
1 polymer ?
#
loop_
_entity_poly.entity_id
_entity_poly.type
_entity_poly.pdbx_seq_one_letter_code
_entity_poly.pdbx_strand_id
1 'polypeptide(L)'
;MDESMSTCDSLRSPDVEYMDNKDISAIESIEKKASAILSISENFDTPVSICKRDVIASIIESGDKIADVDDNLDDPQLCAAIACDIYRHLRASEAKKRPAANFMEKIQKDINASMRAILIDWLVEVAEEYRLVPDTLYLTVNYIDRYLSGNPMDRQRLQLLGVSCMMIAAKYEEICAPQVEEFCYITDNTYFKDEVLLMESSVLNYLKFEMTAPTTKCFLRRFVRAAQGADEAPLLLLECLSNFVAELSLLEYGMLRFAPSMIAASAIFLAKFILLPSKRPWNATLRHYTRYEASDLRECYKFVAKKYCPPAVPQDYFGNNMTK
;
A
#
# COMPACT_ATOMS: atom_id res chain seq x y z
N MET A 1 -54.06 4.09 -1.14
CA MET A 1 -54.09 5.57 -1.17
C MET A 1 -54.28 6.02 0.24
N ASP A 2 -53.16 6.20 0.94
CA ASP A 2 -53.07 6.95 2.19
C ASP A 2 -51.61 7.45 2.25
N GLU A 3 -51.39 8.67 1.74
CA GLU A 3 -50.10 9.34 1.74
C GLU A 3 -50.17 10.46 2.78
N SER A 4 -49.66 10.20 3.98
CA SER A 4 -49.28 11.26 4.92
C SER A 4 -47.79 11.53 4.75
N MET A 5 -47.48 12.55 3.94
CA MET A 5 -46.12 13.10 3.87
C MET A 5 -45.82 13.84 5.17
N SER A 6 -44.94 13.25 5.98
CA SER A 6 -44.25 13.93 7.08
C SER A 6 -43.18 14.84 6.48
N THR A 7 -43.39 16.15 6.51
CA THR A 7 -42.38 17.13 6.13
C THR A 7 -41.34 17.24 7.23
N CYS A 8 -40.12 16.78 6.94
CA CYS A 8 -38.97 16.83 7.83
C CYS A 8 -38.36 18.25 7.83
N ASP A 9 -38.50 18.97 8.95
CA ASP A 9 -37.88 20.28 9.22
C ASP A 9 -36.36 20.17 9.48
N SER A 10 -35.58 19.62 8.53
CA SER A 10 -34.13 19.43 8.68
C SER A 10 -33.25 20.43 7.91
N LEU A 11 -33.77 21.62 7.56
CA LEU A 11 -33.00 22.65 6.82
C LEU A 11 -32.59 23.88 7.67
N ARG A 12 -32.54 23.78 8.99
CA ARG A 12 -31.80 24.77 9.79
C ARG A 12 -30.44 24.22 10.18
N SER A 13 -29.41 24.69 9.48
CA SER A 13 -28.03 24.57 9.95
C SER A 13 -27.93 25.20 11.35
N PRO A 14 -27.16 24.61 12.29
CA PRO A 14 -26.91 25.27 13.55
C PRO A 14 -26.21 26.60 13.28
N ASP A 15 -26.66 27.66 13.95
CA ASP A 15 -26.00 28.97 13.93
C ASP A 15 -24.55 28.76 14.39
N VAL A 16 -23.62 28.79 13.43
CA VAL A 16 -22.19 28.78 13.72
C VAL A 16 -21.88 30.14 14.33
N GLU A 17 -21.69 30.17 15.65
CA GLU A 17 -21.08 31.31 16.32
C GLU A 17 -19.69 31.53 15.71
N TYR A 18 -19.57 32.52 14.85
CA TYR A 18 -18.29 33.00 14.37
C TYR A 18 -17.50 33.53 15.57
N MET A 19 -16.42 32.85 15.90
CA MET A 19 -15.47 33.34 16.89
C MET A 19 -14.91 34.68 16.42
N ASP A 20 -15.02 35.66 17.33
CA ASP A 20 -14.67 37.05 17.12
C ASP A 20 -13.20 37.23 16.71
N ASN A 21 -12.95 38.31 15.97
CA ASN A 21 -11.79 38.59 15.12
C ASN A 21 -10.42 38.79 15.84
N LYS A 22 -10.16 38.06 16.95
CA LYS A 22 -8.96 38.20 17.79
C LYS A 22 -7.91 37.10 17.63
N ASP A 23 -8.19 36.02 16.88
CA ASP A 23 -7.28 34.89 16.72
C ASP A 23 -6.60 34.81 15.34
N ILE A 24 -6.56 35.92 14.58
CA ILE A 24 -5.80 36.02 13.32
C ILE A 24 -4.33 35.61 13.54
N SER A 25 -3.73 35.96 14.68
CA SER A 25 -2.35 35.60 14.98
C SER A 25 -2.14 34.10 15.23
N ALA A 26 -3.16 33.38 15.72
CA ALA A 26 -3.10 31.94 15.95
C ALA A 26 -3.24 31.18 14.64
N ILE A 27 -4.13 31.64 13.75
CA ILE A 27 -4.31 31.09 12.41
C ILE A 27 -3.04 31.32 11.58
N GLU A 28 -2.50 32.53 11.55
CA GLU A 28 -1.23 32.83 10.86
C GLU A 28 -0.04 32.03 11.42
N SER A 29 -0.04 31.73 12.73
CA SER A 29 1.01 30.92 13.37
C SER A 29 0.90 29.44 13.00
N ILE A 30 -0.32 28.92 12.87
CA ILE A 30 -0.58 27.56 12.39
C ILE A 30 -0.22 27.45 10.90
N GLU A 31 -0.60 28.44 10.10
CA GLU A 31 -0.31 28.51 8.67
C GLU A 31 1.18 28.63 8.41
N LYS A 32 1.91 29.49 9.15
CA LYS A 32 3.38 29.54 9.09
C LYS A 32 4.04 28.23 9.52
N LYS A 33 3.51 27.55 10.55
CA LYS A 33 4.02 26.23 10.95
C LYS A 33 3.77 25.18 9.88
N ALA A 34 2.59 25.18 9.27
CA ALA A 34 2.24 24.27 8.18
C ALA A 34 3.14 24.53 6.96
N SER A 35 3.30 25.77 6.53
CA SER A 35 4.14 26.15 5.41
C SER A 35 5.63 25.86 5.65
N ALA A 36 6.12 26.03 6.89
CA ALA A 36 7.48 25.67 7.26
C ALA A 36 7.72 24.15 7.31
N ILE A 37 6.73 23.37 7.76
CA ILE A 37 6.82 21.91 7.79
C ILE A 37 6.70 21.32 6.37
N LEU A 38 5.86 21.92 5.53
CA LEU A 38 5.56 21.45 4.18
C LEU A 38 6.47 22.05 3.09
N SER A 39 7.39 22.95 3.46
CA SER A 39 8.30 23.64 2.51
C SER A 39 7.58 24.30 1.33
N ILE A 40 6.39 24.85 1.57
CA ILE A 40 5.61 25.54 0.54
C ILE A 40 6.19 26.95 0.39
N SER A 41 6.94 27.21 -0.69
CA SER A 41 7.39 28.55 -1.04
C SER A 41 6.44 29.17 -2.06
N GLU A 42 5.99 30.41 -1.83
CA GLU A 42 5.12 31.16 -2.76
C GLU A 42 5.84 31.71 -4.01
N ASN A 43 6.99 31.15 -4.39
CA ASN A 43 7.71 31.56 -5.59
C ASN A 43 7.37 30.63 -6.76
N PHE A 44 6.34 31.00 -7.54
CA PHE A 44 5.94 30.29 -8.76
C PHE A 44 6.84 30.55 -9.99
N ASP A 45 7.92 31.33 -9.87
CA ASP A 45 8.73 31.76 -11.02
C ASP A 45 10.08 31.03 -11.18
N THR A 46 10.35 29.99 -10.39
CA THR A 46 11.48 29.09 -10.68
C THR A 46 10.97 27.94 -11.53
N PRO A 47 11.57 27.62 -12.70
CA PRO A 47 11.22 26.40 -13.41
C PRO A 47 11.43 25.27 -12.42
N VAL A 48 10.35 24.57 -12.06
CA VAL A 48 10.38 23.40 -11.19
C VAL A 48 11.54 22.58 -11.70
N SER A 49 12.57 22.41 -10.88
CA SER A 49 13.73 21.59 -11.22
C SER A 49 13.21 20.15 -11.23
N ILE A 50 12.54 19.76 -12.31
CA ILE A 50 11.99 18.43 -12.53
C ILE A 50 13.12 17.46 -12.19
N CYS A 51 12.80 16.39 -11.47
CA CYS A 51 13.72 15.30 -11.10
C CYS A 51 14.31 14.54 -12.32
N LYS A 52 14.48 15.19 -13.48
CA LYS A 52 15.23 14.69 -14.63
C LYS A 52 16.72 14.47 -14.31
N ARG A 53 17.25 15.07 -13.24
CA ARG A 53 18.67 14.89 -12.84
C ARG A 53 19.02 13.43 -12.55
N ASP A 54 18.13 12.68 -11.90
CA ASP A 54 18.41 11.29 -11.51
C ASP A 54 18.39 10.34 -12.72
N VAL A 55 17.50 10.58 -13.70
CA VAL A 55 17.41 9.79 -14.94
C VAL A 55 18.56 10.13 -15.90
N ILE A 56 18.92 11.41 -16.03
CA ILE A 56 20.06 11.84 -16.87
C ILE A 56 21.39 11.33 -16.29
N ALA A 57 21.57 11.40 -14.96
CA ALA A 57 22.77 10.86 -14.31
C ALA A 57 22.89 9.34 -14.49
N SER A 58 21.79 8.59 -14.38
CA SER A 58 21.81 7.13 -14.54
C SER A 58 22.03 6.69 -15.99
N ILE A 59 21.45 7.39 -16.98
CA ILE A 59 21.72 7.14 -18.41
C ILE A 59 23.21 7.30 -18.73
N ILE A 60 23.85 8.31 -18.15
CA ILE A 60 25.29 8.58 -18.33
C ILE A 60 26.15 7.48 -17.68
N GLU A 61 25.72 6.93 -16.53
CA GLU A 61 26.46 5.88 -15.81
C GLU A 61 26.31 4.47 -16.42
N SER A 62 25.14 4.10 -16.96
CA SER A 62 24.87 2.71 -17.36
C SER A 62 25.05 2.40 -18.86
N GLY A 63 25.09 3.40 -19.75
CA GLY A 63 25.13 3.18 -21.21
C GLY A 63 23.88 2.54 -21.82
N ASP A 64 23.01 1.96 -20.99
CA ASP A 64 21.68 1.43 -21.35
C ASP A 64 20.62 2.54 -21.47
N LYS A 65 19.69 2.38 -22.42
CA LYS A 65 18.52 3.27 -22.57
C LYS A 65 17.53 3.02 -21.42
N ILE A 66 17.57 3.87 -20.39
CA ILE A 66 16.55 3.93 -19.34
C ILE A 66 15.36 4.75 -19.87
N ALA A 67 14.16 4.18 -19.80
CA ALA A 67 12.94 4.92 -20.14
C ALA A 67 12.52 5.82 -18.97
N ASP A 68 12.10 7.05 -19.25
CA ASP A 68 11.51 7.95 -18.25
C ASP A 68 10.04 7.54 -18.03
N VAL A 69 9.69 7.11 -16.81
CA VAL A 69 8.34 6.64 -16.47
C VAL A 69 7.47 7.73 -15.80
N ASP A 70 8.08 8.89 -15.51
CA ASP A 70 7.43 10.02 -14.86
C ASP A 70 7.37 11.24 -15.82
N ASP A 71 7.22 10.97 -17.12
CA ASP A 71 7.22 11.98 -18.19
C ASP A 71 5.84 12.62 -18.44
N ASN A 72 4.76 11.93 -18.08
CA ASN A 72 3.40 12.41 -18.25
C ASN A 72 3.02 13.42 -17.15
N LEU A 73 3.09 14.71 -17.51
CA LEU A 73 2.70 15.86 -16.68
C LEU A 73 1.21 16.21 -16.77
N ASP A 74 0.47 15.61 -17.72
CA ASP A 74 -0.93 15.96 -17.98
C ASP A 74 -1.90 15.24 -17.03
N ASP A 75 -1.52 14.06 -16.53
CA ASP A 75 -2.30 13.32 -15.55
C ASP A 75 -1.89 13.67 -14.11
N PRO A 76 -2.74 14.43 -13.37
CA PRO A 76 -2.43 14.85 -12.01
C PRO A 76 -2.30 13.69 -11.02
N GLN A 77 -2.88 12.52 -11.31
CA GLN A 77 -2.79 11.35 -10.43
C GLN A 77 -1.39 10.73 -10.41
N LEU A 78 -0.53 11.08 -11.38
CA LEU A 78 0.82 10.55 -11.48
C LEU A 78 1.81 11.34 -10.64
N CYS A 79 1.45 12.58 -10.28
CA CYS A 79 2.30 13.51 -9.55
C CYS A 79 3.72 13.59 -10.13
N ALA A 80 3.85 13.52 -11.46
CA ALA A 80 5.12 13.32 -12.17
C ALA A 80 6.23 14.29 -11.72
N ALA A 81 5.89 15.56 -11.48
CA ALA A 81 6.82 16.57 -11.00
C ALA A 81 7.51 16.24 -9.66
N ILE A 82 6.82 15.51 -8.77
CA ILE A 82 7.29 15.17 -7.41
C ILE A 82 7.41 13.65 -7.18
N ALA A 83 7.22 12.83 -8.22
CA ALA A 83 7.21 11.38 -8.11
C ALA A 83 8.51 10.85 -7.48
N CYS A 84 9.67 11.36 -7.88
CA CYS A 84 10.94 11.02 -7.24
C CYS A 84 10.91 11.16 -5.70
N ASP A 85 10.41 12.30 -5.21
CA ASP A 85 10.41 12.61 -3.78
C ASP A 85 9.42 11.73 -3.03
N ILE A 86 8.24 11.47 -3.63
CA ILE A 86 7.25 10.54 -3.11
C ILE A 86 7.88 9.15 -2.87
N TYR A 87 8.51 8.58 -3.90
CA TYR A 87 9.08 7.22 -3.78
C TYR A 87 10.34 7.17 -2.92
N ARG A 88 11.12 8.26 -2.85
CA ARG A 88 12.23 8.39 -1.90
C ARG A 88 11.70 8.38 -0.46
N HIS A 89 10.62 9.11 -0.20
CA HIS A 89 9.94 9.10 1.09
C HIS A 89 9.35 7.73 1.42
N LEU A 90 8.63 7.10 0.48
CA LEU A 90 8.04 5.76 0.69
C LEU A 90 9.10 4.74 1.09
N ARG A 91 10.25 4.71 0.42
CA ARG A 91 11.37 3.82 0.79
C ARG A 91 11.95 4.13 2.16
N ALA A 92 12.16 5.41 2.49
CA ALA A 92 12.65 5.78 3.82
C ALA A 92 11.67 5.39 4.93
N SER A 93 10.37 5.40 4.63
CA SER A 93 9.29 5.10 5.58
C SER A 93 8.96 3.62 5.70
N GLU A 94 9.24 2.78 4.69
CA GLU A 94 8.84 1.36 4.67
C GLU A 94 9.51 0.54 5.79
N ALA A 95 10.70 0.95 6.24
CA ALA A 95 11.40 0.32 7.35
C ALA A 95 10.77 0.64 8.73
N LYS A 96 10.17 1.82 8.88
CA LYS A 96 9.64 2.31 10.18
C LYS A 96 8.30 1.68 10.53
N LYS A 97 7.47 1.43 9.52
CA LYS A 97 6.07 1.01 9.68
C LYS A 97 5.84 -0.47 9.38
N ARG A 98 6.90 -1.28 9.51
CA ARG A 98 6.85 -2.72 9.25
C ARG A 98 6.47 -3.48 10.53
N PRO A 99 5.57 -4.48 10.46
CA PRO A 99 5.34 -5.38 11.58
C PRO A 99 6.60 -6.20 11.90
N ALA A 100 6.65 -6.74 13.13
CA ALA A 100 7.74 -7.61 13.54
C ALA A 100 7.63 -8.97 12.81
N ALA A 101 8.63 -9.37 12.03
CA ALA A 101 8.57 -10.61 11.25
C ALA A 101 8.56 -11.92 12.07
N ASN A 102 8.52 -11.84 13.41
CA ASN A 102 8.53 -12.96 14.34
C ASN A 102 7.49 -12.83 15.47
N PHE A 103 6.42 -12.05 15.26
CA PHE A 103 5.40 -11.86 16.28
C PHE A 103 4.60 -13.13 16.59
N MET A 104 4.43 -14.03 15.61
CA MET A 104 3.76 -15.31 15.81
C MET A 104 4.53 -16.17 16.83
N GLU A 105 5.86 -16.15 16.77
CA GLU A 105 6.71 -16.94 17.65
C GLU A 105 6.94 -16.27 19.00
N LYS A 106 7.00 -14.93 19.05
CA LYS A 106 7.39 -14.19 20.25
C LYS A 106 6.22 -13.73 21.12
N ILE A 107 5.11 -13.34 20.50
CA ILE A 107 4.01 -12.64 21.16
C ILE A 107 2.78 -13.54 21.24
N GLN A 108 2.48 -14.23 20.13
CA GLN A 108 1.25 -14.99 20.00
C GLN A 108 1.38 -16.38 20.60
N LYS A 109 0.38 -16.77 21.41
CA LYS A 109 0.31 -18.08 22.06
C LYS A 109 -0.85 -18.93 21.56
N ASP A 110 -1.96 -18.27 21.19
CA ASP A 110 -3.20 -18.95 20.81
C ASP A 110 -3.52 -18.87 19.30
N ILE A 111 -2.88 -17.94 18.58
CA ILE A 111 -2.99 -17.81 17.13
C ILE A 111 -1.71 -18.26 16.42
N ASN A 112 -1.84 -18.72 15.19
CA ASN A 112 -0.72 -19.14 14.35
C ASN A 112 -0.83 -18.56 12.93
N ALA A 113 0.21 -18.76 12.11
CA ALA A 113 0.27 -18.27 10.74
C ALA A 113 -0.89 -18.76 9.85
N SER A 114 -1.40 -19.98 10.08
CA SER A 114 -2.54 -20.51 9.32
C SER A 114 -3.83 -19.79 9.67
N MET A 115 -4.08 -19.48 10.94
CA MET A 115 -5.26 -18.71 11.36
C MET A 115 -5.24 -17.29 10.80
N ARG A 116 -4.06 -16.66 10.74
CA ARG A 116 -3.88 -15.36 10.06
C ARG A 116 -4.20 -15.47 8.58
N ALA A 117 -3.71 -16.50 7.88
CA ALA A 117 -3.99 -16.68 6.47
C ALA A 117 -5.49 -16.86 6.21
N ILE A 118 -6.19 -17.65 7.03
CA ILE A 118 -7.65 -17.83 6.96
C ILE A 118 -8.38 -16.51 7.17
N LEU A 119 -7.96 -15.70 8.16
CA LEU A 119 -8.56 -14.38 8.38
C LEU A 119 -8.37 -13.48 7.15
N ILE A 120 -7.15 -13.40 6.61
CA ILE A 120 -6.85 -12.52 5.49
C ILE A 120 -7.60 -12.94 4.23
N ASP A 121 -7.67 -14.25 3.96
CA ASP A 121 -8.44 -14.83 2.85
C ASP A 121 -9.92 -14.41 2.94
N TRP A 122 -10.54 -14.56 4.11
CA TRP A 122 -11.89 -14.07 4.35
C TRP A 122 -12.02 -12.54 4.18
N LEU A 123 -11.03 -11.76 4.62
CA LEU A 123 -11.03 -10.30 4.43
C LEU A 123 -10.88 -9.91 2.93
N VAL A 124 -10.32 -10.75 2.07
CA VAL A 124 -10.39 -10.51 0.62
C VAL A 124 -11.84 -10.57 0.15
N GLU A 125 -12.60 -11.58 0.56
CA GLU A 125 -14.02 -11.71 0.24
C GLU A 125 -14.83 -10.50 0.76
N VAL A 126 -14.55 -10.04 1.97
CA VAL A 126 -15.21 -8.83 2.54
C VAL A 126 -14.87 -7.58 1.72
N ALA A 127 -13.61 -7.42 1.30
CA ALA A 127 -13.21 -6.30 0.47
C ALA A 127 -13.90 -6.33 -0.91
N GLU A 128 -14.10 -7.52 -1.50
CA GLU A 128 -14.84 -7.68 -2.75
C GLU A 128 -16.33 -7.38 -2.58
N GLU A 129 -16.97 -7.88 -1.52
CA GLU A 129 -18.39 -7.65 -1.21
C GLU A 129 -18.70 -6.16 -1.09
N TYR A 130 -17.86 -5.42 -0.36
CA TYR A 130 -17.98 -3.97 -0.19
C TYR A 130 -17.29 -3.14 -1.27
N ARG A 131 -16.69 -3.79 -2.28
CA ARG A 131 -15.99 -3.14 -3.40
C ARG A 131 -14.93 -2.13 -2.96
N LEU A 132 -14.22 -2.45 -1.88
CA LEU A 132 -13.15 -1.63 -1.33
C LEU A 132 -11.98 -1.58 -2.32
N VAL A 133 -11.27 -0.45 -2.35
CA VAL A 133 -10.06 -0.34 -3.17
C VAL A 133 -8.96 -1.25 -2.62
N PRO A 134 -8.04 -1.76 -3.47
CA PRO A 134 -6.97 -2.64 -3.01
C PRO A 134 -6.14 -2.03 -1.88
N ASP A 135 -5.86 -0.73 -1.95
CA ASP A 135 -5.10 0.01 -0.93
C ASP A 135 -5.69 -0.17 0.49
N THR A 136 -7.03 -0.22 0.62
CA THR A 136 -7.75 -0.53 1.87
C THR A 136 -7.41 -1.91 2.42
N LEU A 137 -7.39 -2.95 1.57
CA LEU A 137 -7.00 -4.30 1.98
C LEU A 137 -5.54 -4.37 2.43
N TYR A 138 -4.62 -3.74 1.70
CA TYR A 138 -3.21 -3.72 2.08
C TYR A 138 -2.97 -3.00 3.42
N LEU A 139 -3.67 -1.90 3.68
CA LEU A 139 -3.62 -1.20 4.97
C LEU A 139 -4.24 -2.04 6.09
N THR A 140 -5.35 -2.72 5.82
CA THR A 140 -6.00 -3.64 6.78
C THR A 140 -4.99 -4.69 7.28
N VAL A 141 -4.30 -5.37 6.36
CA VAL A 141 -3.29 -6.38 6.72
C VAL A 141 -2.12 -5.75 7.49
N ASN A 142 -1.67 -4.56 7.09
CA ASN A 142 -0.62 -3.83 7.82
C ASN A 142 -1.03 -3.55 9.28
N TYR A 143 -2.27 -3.12 9.51
CA TYR A 143 -2.78 -2.80 10.85
C TYR A 143 -2.90 -4.05 11.72
N ILE A 144 -3.45 -5.13 11.16
CA ILE A 144 -3.53 -6.43 11.84
C ILE A 144 -2.14 -6.88 12.30
N ASP A 145 -1.18 -6.92 11.38
CA ASP A 145 0.16 -7.45 11.69
C ASP A 145 0.92 -6.56 12.67
N ARG A 146 0.81 -5.23 12.55
CA ARG A 146 1.44 -4.31 13.52
C ARG A 146 0.80 -4.46 14.89
N TYR A 147 -0.52 -4.60 14.98
CA TYR A 147 -1.22 -4.80 16.24
C TYR A 147 -0.82 -6.12 16.91
N LEU A 148 -0.80 -7.21 16.15
CA LEU A 148 -0.35 -8.53 16.62
C LEU A 148 1.15 -8.56 16.96
N SER A 149 1.93 -7.58 16.50
CA SER A 149 3.36 -7.46 16.84
C SER A 149 3.65 -7.06 18.28
N GLY A 150 2.66 -6.57 19.03
CA GLY A 150 2.85 -6.24 20.45
C GLY A 150 1.67 -6.58 21.37
N ASN A 151 0.57 -7.11 20.82
CA ASN A 151 -0.61 -7.49 21.60
C ASN A 151 -0.89 -8.97 21.42
N PRO A 152 -0.81 -9.80 22.49
CA PRO A 152 -1.31 -11.16 22.46
C PRO A 152 -2.80 -11.17 22.10
N MET A 153 -3.20 -12.08 21.21
CA MET A 153 -4.57 -12.21 20.74
C MET A 153 -5.10 -13.61 20.95
N ASP A 154 -6.33 -13.70 21.47
CA ASP A 154 -7.09 -14.94 21.54
C ASP A 154 -7.73 -15.23 20.19
N ARG A 155 -7.75 -16.50 19.76
CA ARG A 155 -8.27 -16.88 18.44
C ARG A 155 -9.72 -16.47 18.21
N GLN A 156 -10.53 -16.42 19.28
CA GLN A 156 -11.94 -16.03 19.23
C GLN A 156 -12.16 -14.54 18.92
N ARG A 157 -11.14 -13.70 19.15
CA ARG A 157 -11.18 -12.25 18.91
C ARG A 157 -10.44 -11.84 17.64
N LEU A 158 -9.87 -12.81 16.91
CA LEU A 158 -9.08 -12.54 15.71
C LEU A 158 -9.94 -11.97 14.57
N GLN A 159 -11.17 -12.44 14.40
CA GLN A 159 -12.11 -11.87 13.41
C GLN A 159 -12.52 -10.45 13.78
N LEU A 160 -12.83 -10.19 15.06
CA LEU A 160 -13.11 -8.83 15.57
C LEU A 160 -11.96 -7.86 15.26
N LEU A 161 -10.71 -8.27 15.48
CA LEU A 161 -9.53 -7.47 15.09
C LEU A 161 -9.53 -7.21 13.58
N GLY A 162 -9.77 -8.23 12.77
CA GLY A 162 -9.77 -8.13 11.31
C GLY A 162 -10.76 -7.09 10.79
N VAL A 163 -12.03 -7.19 11.18
CA VAL A 163 -13.06 -6.24 10.72
C VAL A 163 -12.84 -4.84 11.26
N SER A 164 -12.33 -4.71 12.49
CA SER A 164 -12.03 -3.38 13.06
C SER A 164 -10.87 -2.72 12.33
N CYS A 165 -9.82 -3.46 11.99
CA CYS A 165 -8.73 -2.96 11.15
C CYS A 165 -9.19 -2.59 9.75
N MET A 166 -10.11 -3.36 9.16
CA MET A 166 -10.68 -3.04 7.84
C MET A 166 -11.55 -1.79 7.88
N MET A 167 -12.38 -1.64 8.91
CA MET A 167 -13.17 -0.42 9.13
C MET A 167 -12.28 0.81 9.27
N ILE A 168 -11.17 0.71 10.02
CA ILE A 168 -10.19 1.81 10.12
C ILE A 168 -9.56 2.11 8.75
N ALA A 169 -9.13 1.09 8.00
CA ALA A 169 -8.55 1.27 6.68
C ALA A 169 -9.55 1.88 5.69
N ALA A 170 -10.81 1.45 5.71
CA ALA A 170 -11.85 1.98 4.86
C ALA A 170 -12.13 3.45 5.16
N LYS A 171 -12.23 3.84 6.44
CA LYS A 171 -12.34 5.26 6.84
C LYS A 171 -11.13 6.11 6.43
N TYR A 172 -9.98 5.48 6.23
CA TYR A 172 -8.75 6.17 5.87
C TYR A 172 -8.60 6.36 4.35
N GLU A 173 -9.03 5.38 3.55
CA GLU A 173 -8.74 5.32 2.12
C GLU A 173 -9.98 5.51 1.21
N GLU A 174 -11.17 5.12 1.66
CA GLU A 174 -12.38 5.17 0.84
C GLU A 174 -13.02 6.56 0.83
N ILE A 175 -13.58 6.94 -0.32
CA ILE A 175 -14.41 8.15 -0.42
C ILE A 175 -15.67 8.03 0.45
N CYS A 176 -16.28 6.83 0.42
CA CYS A 176 -17.46 6.48 1.19
C CYS A 176 -17.21 5.17 1.92
N ALA A 177 -16.70 5.26 3.15
CA ALA A 177 -16.45 4.07 3.96
C ALA A 177 -17.76 3.40 4.43
N PRO A 178 -17.83 2.06 4.47
CA PRO A 178 -18.95 1.34 5.07
C PRO A 178 -19.19 1.73 6.53
N GLN A 179 -20.44 1.69 6.98
CA GLN A 179 -20.79 2.00 8.37
C GLN A 179 -20.41 0.83 9.30
N VAL A 180 -20.27 1.12 10.60
CA VAL A 180 -19.91 0.08 11.60
C VAL A 180 -20.93 -1.06 11.64
N GLU A 181 -22.21 -0.75 11.39
CA GLU A 181 -23.30 -1.72 11.29
C GLU A 181 -23.06 -2.74 10.16
N GLU A 182 -22.44 -2.34 9.05
CA GLU A 182 -22.10 -3.25 7.96
C GLU A 182 -21.00 -4.24 8.38
N PHE A 183 -19.98 -3.76 9.10
CA PHE A 183 -18.95 -4.63 9.67
C PHE A 183 -19.48 -5.57 10.76
N CYS A 184 -20.51 -5.17 11.52
CA CYS A 184 -21.24 -6.10 12.40
C CYS A 184 -21.98 -7.16 11.57
N TYR A 185 -22.71 -6.72 10.53
CA TYR A 185 -23.51 -7.60 9.68
C TYR A 185 -22.68 -8.68 8.97
N ILE A 186 -21.54 -8.31 8.36
CA ILE A 186 -20.69 -9.27 7.61
C ILE A 186 -20.07 -10.35 8.51
N THR A 187 -20.01 -10.11 9.82
CA THR A 187 -19.59 -11.12 10.81
C THR A 187 -20.75 -12.00 11.27
N ASP A 188 -21.86 -12.03 10.53
CA ASP A 188 -23.12 -12.67 10.93
C ASP A 188 -23.61 -12.18 12.31
N ASN A 189 -23.38 -10.88 12.59
CA ASN A 189 -23.66 -10.25 13.88
C ASN A 189 -23.00 -10.96 15.08
N THR A 190 -21.86 -11.64 14.86
CA THR A 190 -21.05 -12.24 15.93
C THR A 190 -20.59 -11.20 16.94
N TYR A 191 -20.37 -9.96 16.51
CA TYR A 191 -19.91 -8.86 17.35
C TYR A 191 -20.87 -7.68 17.32
N PHE A 192 -21.09 -7.09 18.49
CA PHE A 192 -21.88 -5.87 18.61
C PHE A 192 -21.07 -4.62 18.25
N LYS A 193 -21.78 -3.56 17.85
CA LYS A 193 -21.19 -2.25 17.49
C LYS A 193 -20.18 -1.76 18.53
N ASP A 194 -20.53 -1.83 19.81
CA ASP A 194 -19.65 -1.37 20.89
C ASP A 194 -18.34 -2.16 20.96
N GLU A 195 -18.35 -3.45 20.66
CA GLU A 195 -17.13 -4.28 20.64
C GLU A 195 -16.21 -3.89 19.48
N VAL A 196 -16.79 -3.64 18.29
CA VAL A 196 -16.04 -3.17 17.12
C VAL A 196 -15.42 -1.79 17.38
N LEU A 197 -16.18 -0.87 17.99
CA LEU A 197 -15.68 0.46 18.34
C LEU A 197 -14.59 0.42 19.44
N LEU A 198 -14.72 -0.47 20.42
CA LEU A 198 -13.69 -0.69 21.44
C LEU A 198 -12.41 -1.26 20.83
N MET A 199 -12.54 -2.24 19.92
CA MET A 199 -11.39 -2.79 19.21
C MET A 199 -10.73 -1.74 18.32
N GLU A 200 -11.51 -0.94 17.59
CA GLU A 200 -11.00 0.20 16.82
C GLU A 200 -10.16 1.14 17.70
N SER A 201 -10.70 1.55 18.85
CA SER A 201 -9.99 2.43 19.77
C SER A 201 -8.68 1.80 20.26
N SER A 202 -8.68 0.50 20.57
CA SER A 202 -7.47 -0.23 20.95
C SER A 202 -6.41 -0.22 19.85
N VAL A 203 -6.81 -0.50 18.60
CA VAL A 203 -5.91 -0.50 17.44
C VAL A 203 -5.32 0.88 17.21
N LEU A 204 -6.14 1.92 17.15
CA LEU A 204 -5.69 3.29 16.92
C LEU A 204 -4.72 3.78 18.00
N ASN A 205 -5.03 3.51 19.27
CA ASN A 205 -4.17 3.87 20.40
C ASN A 205 -2.83 3.14 20.35
N TYR A 206 -2.84 1.83 20.09
CA TYR A 206 -1.61 1.05 19.99
C TYR A 206 -0.73 1.49 18.81
N LEU A 207 -1.34 1.76 17.66
CA LEU A 207 -0.65 2.27 16.47
C LEU A 207 -0.32 3.76 16.55
N LYS A 208 -0.70 4.44 17.64
CA LYS A 208 -0.49 5.88 17.86
C LYS A 208 -1.01 6.73 16.71
N PHE A 209 -2.13 6.32 16.11
CA PHE A 209 -2.74 6.95 14.94
C PHE A 209 -1.81 7.07 13.71
N GLU A 210 -0.72 6.29 13.64
CA GLU A 210 0.15 6.22 12.46
C GLU A 210 -0.43 5.28 11.39
N MET A 211 -1.50 5.74 10.74
CA MET A 211 -2.29 4.92 9.80
C MET A 211 -1.68 4.87 8.39
N THR A 212 -1.08 5.95 7.92
CA THR A 212 -0.37 5.93 6.62
C THR A 212 0.79 4.95 6.67
N ALA A 213 0.84 3.93 5.83
CA ALA A 213 1.97 3.00 5.74
C ALA A 213 2.33 2.70 4.28
N PRO A 214 3.61 2.66 3.89
CA PRO A 214 3.99 2.18 2.56
C PRO A 214 3.59 0.72 2.39
N THR A 215 2.75 0.42 1.40
CA THR A 215 2.31 -0.93 1.08
C THR A 215 2.95 -1.42 -0.22
N THR A 216 2.86 -2.73 -0.48
CA THR A 216 3.33 -3.31 -1.75
C THR A 216 2.63 -2.65 -2.94
N LYS A 217 1.33 -2.35 -2.80
CA LYS A 217 0.52 -1.68 -3.83
C LYS A 217 1.07 -0.31 -4.20
N CYS A 218 1.54 0.49 -3.22
CA CYS A 218 2.16 1.79 -3.48
C CYS A 218 3.34 1.69 -4.45
N PHE A 219 4.21 0.70 -4.28
CA PHE A 219 5.37 0.49 -5.14
C PHE A 219 5.01 -0.13 -6.49
N LEU A 220 4.04 -1.04 -6.50
CA LEU A 220 3.62 -1.75 -7.71
C LEU A 220 3.19 -0.78 -8.82
N ARG A 221 2.47 0.30 -8.48
CA ARG A 221 1.95 1.31 -9.44
C ARG A 221 3.05 1.89 -10.34
N ARG A 222 4.21 2.26 -9.78
CA ARG A 222 5.35 2.76 -10.59
C ARG A 222 6.14 1.64 -11.22
N PHE A 223 6.28 0.49 -10.55
CA PHE A 223 7.08 -0.60 -11.08
C PHE A 223 6.43 -1.27 -12.30
N VAL A 224 5.10 -1.31 -12.38
CA VAL A 224 4.37 -1.74 -13.58
C VAL A 224 4.73 -0.86 -14.79
N ARG A 225 4.87 0.46 -14.60
CA ARG A 225 5.28 1.38 -15.68
C ARG A 225 6.74 1.22 -16.06
N ALA A 226 7.62 1.10 -15.08
CA ALA A 226 9.04 0.81 -15.32
C ALA A 226 9.26 -0.55 -15.99
N ALA A 227 8.34 -1.49 -15.77
CA ALA A 227 8.35 -2.78 -16.42
C ALA A 227 7.92 -2.71 -17.88
N GLN A 228 7.18 -1.69 -18.32
CA GLN A 228 6.76 -1.55 -19.71
C GLN A 228 7.97 -1.24 -20.60
N GLY A 229 8.20 -2.09 -21.59
CA GLY A 229 9.07 -1.83 -22.72
C GLY A 229 8.27 -1.71 -24.02
N ALA A 230 8.87 -1.12 -25.05
CA ALA A 230 8.22 -0.89 -26.35
C ALA A 230 7.74 -2.16 -27.09
N ASP A 231 8.16 -3.37 -26.68
CA ASP A 231 7.89 -4.66 -27.36
C ASP A 231 7.59 -5.81 -26.36
N GLU A 232 6.75 -5.52 -25.36
CA GLU A 232 6.44 -6.46 -24.27
C GLU A 232 4.95 -6.86 -24.17
N ALA A 233 4.66 -7.81 -23.27
CA ALA A 233 3.33 -8.33 -23.02
C ALA A 233 2.32 -7.19 -22.78
N PRO A 234 1.02 -7.38 -23.11
CA PRO A 234 0.00 -6.37 -22.87
C PRO A 234 0.09 -5.83 -21.45
N LEU A 235 0.24 -4.51 -21.30
CA LEU A 235 0.37 -3.85 -20.02
C LEU A 235 -0.69 -4.33 -19.02
N LEU A 236 -1.94 -4.42 -19.46
CA LEU A 236 -3.05 -4.90 -18.65
C LEU A 236 -2.77 -6.28 -18.02
N LEU A 237 -2.23 -7.24 -18.80
CA LEU A 237 -1.93 -8.58 -18.29
C LEU A 237 -0.78 -8.55 -17.27
N LEU A 238 0.25 -7.73 -17.52
CA LEU A 238 1.34 -7.55 -16.57
C LEU A 238 0.85 -6.93 -15.27
N GLU A 239 -0.02 -5.91 -15.36
CA GLU A 239 -0.62 -5.27 -14.21
C GLU A 239 -1.50 -6.25 -13.43
N CYS A 240 -2.44 -6.94 -14.08
CA CYS A 240 -3.30 -7.94 -13.42
C CYS A 240 -2.47 -9.02 -12.72
N LEU A 241 -1.50 -9.62 -13.43
CA LEU A 241 -0.71 -10.71 -12.87
C LEU A 241 0.21 -10.25 -11.74
N SER A 242 0.84 -9.09 -11.86
CA SER A 242 1.68 -8.56 -10.78
C SER A 242 0.86 -8.18 -9.54
N ASN A 243 -0.35 -7.62 -9.70
CA ASN A 243 -1.25 -7.35 -8.59
C ASN A 243 -1.72 -8.65 -7.92
N PHE A 244 -2.13 -9.64 -8.69
CA PHE A 244 -2.51 -10.96 -8.18
C PHE A 244 -1.37 -11.57 -7.35
N VAL A 245 -0.16 -11.61 -7.89
CA VAL A 245 1.02 -12.13 -7.20
C VAL A 245 1.34 -11.34 -5.92
N ALA A 246 1.22 -10.01 -5.96
CA ALA A 246 1.43 -9.16 -4.79
C ALA A 246 0.37 -9.41 -3.71
N GLU A 247 -0.89 -9.63 -4.09
CA GLU A 247 -1.98 -9.89 -3.15
C GLU A 247 -1.83 -11.25 -2.47
N LEU A 248 -1.43 -12.28 -3.21
CA LEU A 248 -1.10 -13.59 -2.66
C LEU A 248 -0.01 -13.53 -1.58
N SER A 249 0.89 -12.54 -1.64
CA SER A 249 1.91 -12.34 -0.61
C SER A 249 1.34 -11.96 0.76
N LEU A 250 0.12 -11.39 0.82
CA LEU A 250 -0.53 -10.97 2.06
C LEU A 250 -0.86 -12.17 2.96
N LEU A 251 -1.24 -13.30 2.37
CA LEU A 251 -1.58 -14.53 3.10
C LEU A 251 -0.35 -15.16 3.77
N GLU A 252 0.83 -14.97 3.18
CA GLU A 252 2.06 -15.65 3.59
C GLU A 252 2.81 -14.89 4.68
N TYR A 253 2.68 -15.33 5.94
CA TYR A 253 3.38 -14.73 7.09
C TYR A 253 4.90 -14.61 6.88
N GLY A 254 5.52 -15.56 6.18
CA GLY A 254 6.95 -15.54 5.87
C GLY A 254 7.40 -14.32 5.05
N MET A 255 6.47 -13.67 4.33
CA MET A 255 6.73 -12.50 3.49
C MET A 255 7.02 -11.23 4.30
N LEU A 256 6.64 -11.17 5.59
CA LEU A 256 6.88 -10.01 6.46
C LEU A 256 8.37 -9.67 6.68
N ARG A 257 9.26 -10.62 6.38
CA ARG A 257 10.72 -10.39 6.41
C ARG A 257 11.19 -9.44 5.31
N PHE A 258 10.45 -9.36 4.20
CA PHE A 258 10.78 -8.54 3.04
C PHE A 258 10.13 -7.16 3.16
N ALA A 259 10.76 -6.17 2.54
CA ALA A 259 10.19 -4.83 2.46
C ALA A 259 9.06 -4.79 1.42
N PRO A 260 8.01 -3.97 1.58
CA PRO A 260 6.94 -3.83 0.60
C PRO A 260 7.45 -3.56 -0.83
N SER A 261 8.50 -2.75 -0.98
CA SER A 261 9.12 -2.50 -2.29
C SER A 261 9.79 -3.75 -2.88
N MET A 262 10.41 -4.61 -2.06
CA MET A 262 11.01 -5.87 -2.49
C MET A 262 9.95 -6.85 -2.98
N ILE A 263 8.82 -6.93 -2.26
CA ILE A 263 7.69 -7.78 -2.64
C ILE A 263 7.14 -7.31 -3.99
N ALA A 264 6.95 -5.99 -4.17
CA ALA A 264 6.46 -5.42 -5.41
C ALA A 264 7.39 -5.71 -6.60
N ALA A 265 8.70 -5.51 -6.42
CA ALA A 265 9.71 -5.82 -7.42
C ALA A 265 9.72 -7.32 -7.79
N SER A 266 9.58 -8.20 -6.80
CA SER A 266 9.54 -9.66 -6.99
C SER A 266 8.26 -10.11 -7.71
N ALA A 267 7.12 -9.47 -7.44
CA ALA A 267 5.86 -9.71 -8.13
C ALA A 267 5.96 -9.35 -9.62
N ILE A 268 6.57 -8.20 -9.94
CA ILE A 268 6.83 -7.77 -11.32
C ILE A 268 7.78 -8.75 -12.02
N PHE A 269 8.87 -9.15 -11.37
CA PHE A 269 9.82 -10.11 -11.92
C PHE A 269 9.12 -11.43 -12.28
N LEU A 270 8.31 -11.99 -11.36
CA LEU A 270 7.58 -13.23 -11.59
C LEU A 270 6.53 -13.06 -12.69
N ALA A 271 5.76 -11.97 -12.69
CA ALA A 271 4.75 -11.72 -13.71
C ALA A 271 5.37 -11.63 -15.10
N LYS A 272 6.48 -10.88 -15.27
CA LYS A 272 7.21 -10.82 -16.54
C LYS A 272 7.75 -12.17 -16.97
N PHE A 273 8.28 -12.96 -16.03
CA PHE A 273 8.77 -14.31 -16.33
C PHE A 273 7.66 -15.25 -16.80
N ILE A 274 6.49 -15.23 -16.16
CA ILE A 274 5.34 -16.04 -16.56
C ILE A 274 4.84 -15.64 -17.96
N LEU A 275 4.74 -14.33 -18.23
CA LEU A 275 4.21 -13.83 -19.50
C LEU A 275 5.21 -13.97 -20.65
N LEU A 276 6.52 -13.87 -20.38
CA LEU A 276 7.59 -13.88 -21.37
C LEU A 276 8.79 -14.73 -20.89
N PRO A 277 8.64 -16.07 -20.77
CA PRO A 277 9.67 -16.93 -20.17
C PRO A 277 11.01 -16.93 -20.94
N SER A 278 10.96 -16.69 -22.25
CA SER A 278 12.14 -16.63 -23.13
C SER A 278 12.92 -15.31 -23.04
N LYS A 279 12.44 -14.31 -22.30
CA LYS A 279 13.12 -13.02 -22.12
C LYS A 279 13.56 -12.87 -20.66
N ARG A 280 14.70 -12.20 -20.46
CA ARG A 280 15.13 -11.83 -19.09
C ARG A 280 14.16 -10.78 -18.54
N PRO A 281 13.55 -11.00 -17.36
CA PRO A 281 12.53 -10.12 -16.82
C PRO A 281 13.08 -8.81 -16.23
N TRP A 282 14.41 -8.69 -16.04
CA TRP A 282 15.02 -7.54 -15.37
C TRP A 282 15.85 -6.69 -16.34
N ASN A 283 15.40 -5.45 -16.61
CA ASN A 283 16.05 -4.50 -17.50
C ASN A 283 16.61 -3.28 -16.72
N ALA A 284 17.34 -2.40 -17.42
CA ALA A 284 17.96 -1.21 -16.81
C ALA A 284 16.94 -0.25 -16.18
N THR A 285 15.77 -0.07 -16.82
CA THR A 285 14.66 0.75 -16.30
C THR A 285 14.16 0.22 -14.96
N LEU A 286 13.90 -1.09 -14.85
CA LEU A 286 13.49 -1.72 -13.60
C LEU A 286 14.56 -1.59 -12.53
N ARG A 287 15.83 -1.84 -12.85
CA ARG A 287 16.94 -1.61 -11.90
C ARG A 287 16.96 -0.16 -11.39
N HIS A 288 16.80 0.82 -12.27
CA HIS A 288 16.80 2.23 -11.92
C HIS A 288 15.64 2.60 -10.96
N TYR A 289 14.40 2.25 -11.30
CA TYR A 289 13.23 2.66 -10.52
C TYR A 289 13.02 1.81 -9.26
N THR A 290 13.36 0.52 -9.30
CA THR A 290 13.23 -0.36 -8.14
C THR A 290 14.41 -0.26 -7.19
N ARG A 291 15.60 0.13 -7.67
CA ARG A 291 16.88 0.14 -6.94
C ARG A 291 17.34 -1.25 -6.49
N TYR A 292 16.84 -2.30 -7.14
CA TYR A 292 17.22 -3.68 -6.89
C TYR A 292 17.85 -4.31 -8.13
N GLU A 293 18.87 -5.12 -7.91
CA GLU A 293 19.37 -6.05 -8.92
C GLU A 293 18.52 -7.32 -8.95
N ALA A 294 18.55 -8.05 -10.07
CA ALA A 294 17.83 -9.32 -10.18
C ALA A 294 18.23 -10.30 -9.06
N SER A 295 19.52 -10.32 -8.69
CA SER A 295 20.06 -11.15 -7.60
C SER A 295 19.39 -10.92 -6.26
N ASP A 296 18.99 -9.68 -5.96
CA ASP A 296 18.40 -9.28 -4.69
C ASP A 296 17.01 -9.90 -4.52
N LEU A 297 16.30 -10.09 -5.63
CA LEU A 297 14.94 -10.62 -5.66
C LEU A 297 14.88 -12.12 -5.40
N ARG A 298 16.00 -12.84 -5.51
CA ARG A 298 16.03 -14.31 -5.56
C ARG A 298 15.34 -14.97 -4.37
N GLU A 299 15.54 -14.46 -3.16
CA GLU A 299 14.91 -15.05 -1.97
C GLU A 299 13.41 -14.76 -1.91
N CYS A 300 13.01 -13.51 -2.10
CA CYS A 300 11.61 -13.08 -2.09
C CYS A 300 10.81 -13.77 -3.22
N TYR A 301 11.37 -13.81 -4.43
CA TYR A 301 10.83 -14.56 -5.56
C TYR A 301 10.55 -16.01 -5.21
N LYS A 302 11.47 -16.73 -4.55
CA LYS A 302 11.26 -18.15 -4.21
C LYS A 302 10.06 -18.35 -3.30
N PHE A 303 9.85 -17.46 -2.34
CA PHE A 303 8.66 -17.53 -1.47
C PHE A 303 7.37 -17.34 -2.25
N VAL A 304 7.35 -16.33 -3.12
CA VAL A 304 6.20 -16.02 -3.97
C VAL A 304 5.94 -17.14 -5.00
N ALA A 305 6.98 -17.66 -5.64
CA ALA A 305 6.86 -18.66 -6.69
C ALA A 305 6.55 -20.07 -6.19
N LYS A 306 7.06 -20.47 -5.00
CA LYS A 306 6.95 -21.83 -4.44
C LYS A 306 5.52 -22.35 -4.37
N LYS A 307 4.53 -21.47 -4.21
CA LYS A 307 3.13 -21.85 -4.03
C LYS A 307 2.29 -21.71 -5.31
N TYR A 308 2.73 -20.91 -6.28
CA TYR A 308 1.85 -20.45 -7.37
C TYR A 308 2.40 -20.64 -8.79
N CYS A 309 3.62 -21.18 -8.97
CA CYS A 309 4.21 -21.34 -10.30
C CYS A 309 4.93 -22.69 -10.49
N PRO A 310 4.66 -23.46 -11.57
CA PRO A 310 5.64 -24.32 -12.22
C PRO A 310 6.31 -23.52 -13.38
N PRO A 311 7.59 -23.62 -13.74
CA PRO A 311 8.80 -24.29 -13.21
C PRO A 311 9.80 -23.28 -12.57
N ALA A 312 10.97 -23.77 -12.12
CA ALA A 312 12.01 -22.92 -11.54
C ALA A 312 12.63 -21.97 -12.59
N VAL A 313 12.70 -20.66 -12.27
CA VAL A 313 13.44 -19.68 -13.09
C VAL A 313 14.91 -20.12 -13.24
N PRO A 314 15.47 -20.09 -14.47
CA PRO A 314 16.87 -20.40 -14.72
C PRO A 314 17.81 -19.56 -13.83
N GLN A 315 18.80 -20.19 -13.19
CA GLN A 315 19.66 -19.51 -12.21
C GLN A 315 20.49 -18.37 -12.82
N ASP A 316 20.78 -18.44 -14.11
CA ASP A 316 21.50 -17.43 -14.88
C ASP A 316 20.71 -16.11 -15.01
N TYR A 317 19.38 -16.13 -14.85
CA TYR A 317 18.56 -14.91 -14.84
C TYR A 317 18.81 -14.05 -13.59
N PHE A 318 19.38 -14.65 -12.54
CA PHE A 318 19.79 -13.95 -11.31
C PHE A 318 21.30 -13.61 -11.31
N GLY A 319 22.03 -13.87 -12.39
CA GLY A 319 23.44 -13.54 -12.52
C GLY A 319 23.63 -12.15 -13.12
N ASN A 320 24.56 -11.36 -12.58
CA ASN A 320 25.04 -10.15 -13.23
C ASN A 320 25.83 -10.58 -14.48
N ASN A 321 25.37 -10.21 -15.67
CA ASN A 321 26.19 -10.34 -16.87
C ASN A 321 27.34 -9.30 -16.80
N MET A 322 28.36 -9.59 -16.01
CA MET A 322 29.73 -9.16 -16.28
C MET A 322 30.47 -10.38 -16.85
N THR A 323 30.17 -10.74 -18.10
CA THR A 323 31.06 -11.55 -18.96
C THR A 323 30.44 -11.79 -20.33
N LYS A 324 30.53 -10.78 -21.20
CA LYS A 324 31.17 -10.81 -22.53
C LYS A 324 30.69 -9.62 -23.34
#